data_AF-B9ESX8-F1
#
_entry.id   AF-B9ESX8-F1
#
_cell.length_a   1.000
_cell.length_b   1.000
_cell.length_c   1.000
_cell.angle_alpha   90.00
_cell.angle_beta   90.00
_cell.angle_gamma   90.00
#
_symmetry.space_group_name_H-M   'P 1'
#
loop_
_entity.id
_entity.type
_entity.pdbx_description
1 polymer ?
#
loop_
_entity_poly.entity_id
_entity_poly.type
_entity_poly.pdbx_seq_one_letter_code
_entity_poly.pdbx_strand_id
1 'polypeptide(L)'
;MNALAVPGKERCFGNGRHGYCALSNQQPYCCSELLKSEETPIDLVSSSAKSGSGDAAPPPHVVEDFFGVIQLLSDGSVVRADDAALLAMPELQDVPGVQWKDAVYDATHGLRVRVFKPAAAAAGDDGGKLPVFVYFHGGGYCIGALDQSPFHTFCLRAADELSAVVLSVQYRLAPEHRLPTAIDDGAAFFSWLRGAGNADPWLAESAELARTFISGVSAGANLAHQVAVRVASGRQPVVDDVDPVVRVAGYVLLDAFFGGVERTAAEANPPADVSLLTVEMADQFWRLALPAGATRDHPVANPFGPESPSLEAVALPPALVVASGGDVLYDRVVGYAARLKEMGKAVELVEFEGAQHGFSVIQPWSPETSEVIQVLKRFVHKAIRPAEG
;
A
#
# COMPACT_ATOMS: atom_id res chain seq x y z
N MET A 1 24.72 4.91 39.42
CA MET A 1 26.19 5.07 39.45
C MET A 1 26.76 4.43 38.20
N ASN A 2 27.70 5.12 37.58
CA ASN A 2 28.53 4.77 36.43
C ASN A 2 27.88 4.77 35.05
N ALA A 3 27.79 6.00 34.53
CA ALA A 3 27.91 6.35 33.13
C ALA A 3 29.31 5.98 32.58
N LEU A 4 29.36 5.62 31.30
CA LEU A 4 30.59 5.65 30.50
C LEU A 4 30.30 6.48 29.24
N ALA A 5 30.84 7.69 29.24
CA ALA A 5 30.93 8.59 28.11
C ALA A 5 32.40 8.65 27.67
N VAL A 6 32.68 8.66 26.36
CA VAL A 6 33.98 9.07 25.78
C VAL A 6 33.71 9.79 24.43
N PRO A 7 34.49 10.82 24.05
CA PRO A 7 33.99 12.02 23.37
C PRO A 7 34.55 12.32 21.96
N GLY A 8 33.82 13.17 21.21
CA GLY A 8 34.35 14.42 20.64
C GLY A 8 34.86 14.48 19.18
N LYS A 9 34.46 15.59 18.54
CA LYS A 9 34.99 16.30 17.34
C LYS A 9 34.52 15.79 15.96
N GLU A 10 34.20 16.62 14.97
CA GLU A 10 34.24 18.09 14.76
C GLU A 10 33.31 18.40 13.57
N ARG A 11 32.63 19.57 13.60
CA ARG A 11 31.84 20.08 12.46
C ARG A 11 32.77 20.80 11.49
N CYS A 12 32.60 20.54 10.18
CA CYS A 12 33.12 21.40 9.12
C CYS A 12 31.96 21.84 8.22
N PHE A 13 31.73 23.16 8.17
CA PHE A 13 30.92 23.85 7.18
C PHE A 13 31.69 23.92 5.85
N GLY A 14 31.02 23.66 4.74
CA GLY A 14 31.54 23.85 3.39
C GLY A 14 30.44 24.32 2.45
N ASN A 15 30.34 25.63 2.26
CA ASN A 15 29.55 26.27 1.21
C ASN A 15 30.09 25.87 -0.17
N GLY A 16 29.21 25.39 -1.05
CA GLY A 16 29.58 25.04 -2.43
C GLY A 16 28.38 25.09 -3.37
N ARG A 17 28.05 26.30 -3.84
CA ARG A 17 27.16 26.51 -5.00
C ARG A 17 27.72 25.76 -6.20
N HIS A 18 27.02 24.78 -6.76
CA HIS A 18 27.22 24.35 -8.14
C HIS A 18 25.84 24.23 -8.79
N GLY A 19 25.54 25.21 -9.65
CA GLY A 19 24.43 25.12 -10.59
C GLY A 19 24.82 24.17 -11.72
N TYR A 20 23.88 23.31 -12.12
CA TYR A 20 23.97 22.58 -13.37
C TYR A 20 22.78 22.99 -14.25
N CYS A 21 23.11 23.71 -15.32
CA CYS A 21 22.30 23.76 -16.52
C CYS A 21 22.48 22.44 -17.26
N ALA A 22 21.39 21.73 -17.53
CA ALA A 22 21.35 20.67 -18.53
C ALA A 22 20.32 21.09 -19.60
N LEU A 23 20.85 21.65 -20.69
CA LEU A 23 20.15 21.79 -21.96
C LEU A 23 19.99 20.39 -22.55
N SER A 24 18.75 19.98 -22.82
CA SER A 24 18.45 18.81 -23.64
C SER A 24 17.53 19.25 -24.78
N ASN A 25 18.13 19.39 -25.95
CA ASN A 25 17.49 19.54 -27.25
C ASN A 25 16.78 18.23 -27.58
N GLN A 26 15.45 18.22 -27.70
CA GLN A 26 14.74 17.38 -28.67
C GLN A 26 13.51 18.11 -29.20
N GLN A 27 13.56 18.50 -30.48
CA GLN A 27 12.40 18.93 -31.26
C GLN A 27 11.59 17.70 -31.69
N PRO A 28 10.24 17.77 -31.70
CA PRO A 28 9.41 16.77 -32.35
C PRO A 28 9.28 17.05 -33.86
N TYR A 29 9.40 15.98 -34.65
CA TYR A 29 9.06 15.95 -36.07
C TYR A 29 7.54 16.16 -36.23
N CYS A 30 7.14 17.18 -36.99
CA CYS A 30 5.77 17.36 -37.48
C CYS A 30 5.78 17.21 -39.00
N CYS A 31 5.03 16.24 -39.51
CA CYS A 31 4.82 16.00 -40.93
C CYS A 31 3.93 17.08 -41.53
N SER A 32 4.36 17.65 -42.63
CA SER A 32 3.73 18.74 -43.38
C SER A 32 2.88 18.22 -44.55
N GLU A 33 1.85 19.01 -44.88
CA GLU A 33 1.26 19.19 -46.22
C GLU A 33 0.32 18.07 -46.73
N LEU A 34 -0.78 18.29 -47.45
CA LEU A 34 -1.32 19.42 -48.23
C LEU A 34 -2.79 19.08 -48.56
N LEU A 35 -3.69 20.06 -48.61
CA LEU A 35 -4.49 20.40 -49.81
C LEU A 35 -5.44 21.57 -49.49
N LYS A 36 -5.17 22.68 -50.19
CA LYS A 36 -6.04 23.85 -50.31
C LYS A 36 -7.04 23.62 -51.46
N SER A 37 -8.26 24.09 -51.30
CA SER A 37 -9.03 24.66 -52.41
C SER A 37 -9.96 25.74 -51.87
N GLU A 38 -9.84 26.92 -52.48
CA GLU A 38 -10.60 28.14 -52.25
C GLU A 38 -12.02 28.02 -52.82
N GLU A 39 -13.00 28.68 -52.19
CA GLU A 39 -14.11 29.34 -52.88
C GLU A 39 -14.71 30.43 -51.96
N THR A 40 -14.97 31.61 -52.55
CA THR A 40 -15.36 32.89 -51.94
C THR A 40 -16.90 33.06 -51.85
N PRO A 41 -17.43 34.10 -51.16
CA PRO A 41 -18.61 33.99 -50.29
C PRO A 41 -19.93 34.41 -50.94
N ILE A 42 -21.04 33.93 -50.37
CA ILE A 42 -22.38 34.50 -50.59
C ILE A 42 -22.91 35.03 -49.26
N ASP A 43 -22.99 36.36 -49.16
CA ASP A 43 -23.68 37.07 -48.09
C ASP A 43 -25.19 36.85 -48.20
N LEU A 44 -25.79 36.28 -47.15
CA LEU A 44 -27.23 36.38 -46.89
C LEU A 44 -27.45 36.98 -45.50
N VAL A 45 -28.19 38.08 -45.53
CA VAL A 45 -28.47 39.02 -44.46
C VAL A 45 -29.33 38.40 -43.35
N SER A 46 -28.85 38.59 -42.12
CA SER A 46 -29.51 38.65 -40.81
C SER A 46 -30.85 37.92 -40.59
N SER A 47 -30.83 36.97 -39.65
CA SER A 47 -31.86 36.95 -38.59
C SER A 47 -31.18 36.81 -37.24
N SER A 48 -31.43 37.78 -36.37
CA SER A 48 -30.89 37.90 -35.03
C SER A 48 -31.60 36.93 -34.08
N ALA A 49 -31.14 35.68 -34.04
CA ALA A 49 -31.33 34.86 -32.87
C ALA A 49 -30.30 35.31 -31.83
N LYS A 50 -30.76 35.96 -30.75
CA LYS A 50 -29.95 36.15 -29.54
C LYS A 50 -29.52 34.77 -29.06
N SER A 51 -28.31 34.33 -29.43
CA SER A 51 -27.62 33.29 -28.70
C SER A 51 -27.40 33.87 -27.31
N GLY A 52 -28.14 33.37 -26.32
CA GLY A 52 -27.73 33.54 -24.94
C GLY A 52 -26.27 33.14 -24.87
N SER A 53 -25.42 34.02 -24.33
CA SER A 53 -24.11 33.63 -23.84
C SER A 53 -24.36 32.57 -22.79
N GLY A 54 -24.39 31.30 -23.22
CA GLY A 54 -24.20 30.20 -22.30
C GLY A 54 -22.81 30.43 -21.76
N ASP A 55 -22.71 30.89 -20.52
CA ASP A 55 -21.45 30.96 -19.80
C ASP A 55 -20.87 29.55 -19.88
N ALA A 56 -19.91 29.35 -20.78
CA ALA A 56 -19.17 28.11 -20.85
C ALA A 56 -18.53 27.95 -19.48
N ALA A 57 -18.76 26.79 -18.83
CA ALA A 57 -18.15 26.51 -17.55
C ALA A 57 -16.63 26.78 -17.66
N PRO A 58 -16.02 27.41 -16.65
CA PRO A 58 -14.59 27.68 -16.69
C PRO A 58 -13.83 26.38 -16.93
N PRO A 59 -12.69 26.42 -17.64
CA PRO A 59 -11.91 25.22 -17.92
C PRO A 59 -11.53 24.52 -16.61
N PRO A 60 -11.40 23.17 -16.62
CA PRO A 60 -10.97 22.42 -15.45
C PRO A 60 -9.67 22.99 -14.88
N HIS A 61 -9.63 23.19 -13.56
CA HIS A 61 -8.46 23.68 -12.84
C HIS A 61 -8.13 22.75 -11.68
N VAL A 62 -6.87 22.74 -11.23
CA VAL A 62 -6.42 21.87 -10.14
C VAL A 62 -7.09 22.28 -8.83
N VAL A 63 -7.75 21.32 -8.17
CA VAL A 63 -8.37 21.49 -6.85
C VAL A 63 -7.59 20.79 -5.74
N GLU A 64 -6.81 19.77 -6.09
CA GLU A 64 -5.87 19.12 -5.17
C GLU A 64 -4.61 18.72 -5.93
N ASP A 65 -3.44 19.07 -5.39
CA ASP A 65 -2.14 18.81 -6.01
C ASP A 65 -1.22 18.13 -5.00
N PHE A 66 -0.90 16.86 -5.26
CA PHE A 66 0.07 16.10 -4.49
C PHE A 66 1.42 16.12 -5.21
N PHE A 67 2.18 17.19 -4.97
CA PHE A 67 3.55 17.40 -5.49
C PHE A 67 3.70 17.24 -7.02
N GLY A 68 2.65 17.53 -7.78
CA GLY A 68 2.59 17.37 -9.24
C GLY A 68 2.46 15.91 -9.69
N VAL A 69 2.48 14.94 -8.77
CA VAL A 69 2.35 13.51 -9.09
C VAL A 69 0.89 13.11 -9.23
N ILE A 70 0.00 13.69 -8.43
CA ILE A 70 -1.44 13.54 -8.58
C ILE A 70 -2.07 14.92 -8.56
N GLN A 71 -2.76 15.27 -9.65
CA GLN A 71 -3.57 16.48 -9.72
C GLN A 71 -5.02 16.11 -9.98
N LEU A 72 -5.89 16.41 -9.01
CA LEU A 72 -7.33 16.31 -9.16
C LEU A 72 -7.84 17.64 -9.72
N LEU A 73 -8.59 17.59 -10.82
CA LEU A 73 -9.18 18.78 -11.44
C LEU A 73 -10.63 18.99 -10.98
N SER A 74 -11.12 20.21 -11.15
CA SER A 74 -12.45 20.65 -10.72
C SER A 74 -13.63 19.91 -11.37
N ASP A 75 -13.39 19.23 -12.50
CA ASP A 75 -14.36 18.39 -13.18
C ASP A 75 -14.30 16.91 -12.77
N GLY A 76 -13.41 16.57 -11.82
CA GLY A 76 -13.19 15.22 -11.32
C GLY A 76 -12.16 14.41 -12.13
N SER A 77 -11.60 14.97 -13.22
CA SER A 77 -10.51 14.31 -13.94
C SER A 77 -9.21 14.33 -13.12
N VAL A 78 -8.35 13.35 -13.37
CA VAL A 78 -7.10 13.14 -12.62
C VAL A 78 -5.95 13.11 -13.60
N VAL A 79 -4.89 13.87 -13.30
CA VAL A 79 -3.62 13.83 -14.02
C VAL A 79 -2.58 13.17 -13.11
N ARG A 80 -1.89 12.15 -13.65
CA ARG A 80 -0.81 11.45 -12.96
C ARG A 80 0.52 11.69 -13.65
N ALA A 81 1.54 12.00 -12.87
CA ALA A 81 2.93 11.90 -13.30
C ALA A 81 3.54 10.57 -12.79
N ASP A 82 4.81 10.33 -13.10
CA ASP A 82 5.54 9.19 -12.56
C ASP A 82 5.78 9.38 -11.06
N ASP A 83 5.33 8.41 -10.25
CA ASP A 83 5.54 8.36 -8.79
C ASP A 83 7.03 8.40 -8.41
N ALA A 84 7.94 7.99 -9.30
CA ALA A 84 9.38 8.08 -9.10
C ALA A 84 9.87 9.53 -8.88
N ALA A 85 9.05 10.53 -9.20
CA ALA A 85 9.32 11.93 -8.88
C ALA A 85 9.26 12.25 -7.37
N LEU A 86 8.55 11.45 -6.56
CA LEU A 86 8.40 11.67 -5.11
C LEU A 86 9.59 11.15 -4.31
N LEU A 87 10.14 10.02 -4.73
CA LEU A 87 11.27 9.38 -4.07
C LEU A 87 12.10 8.67 -5.13
N ALA A 88 13.42 8.89 -5.10
CA ALA A 88 14.34 8.18 -5.98
C ALA A 88 14.19 6.67 -5.74
N MET A 89 13.68 5.96 -6.74
CA MET A 89 13.52 4.53 -6.68
C MET A 89 14.84 3.88 -7.09
N PRO A 90 15.46 3.05 -6.23
CA PRO A 90 16.63 2.27 -6.64
C PRO A 90 16.23 1.29 -7.76
N GLU A 91 17.23 0.78 -8.48
CA GLU A 91 16.99 -0.30 -9.45
C GLU A 91 16.39 -1.52 -8.76
N LEU A 92 15.53 -2.25 -9.49
CA LEU A 92 14.97 -3.51 -9.02
C LEU A 92 16.10 -4.47 -8.66
N GLN A 93 16.19 -4.78 -7.37
CA GLN A 93 17.17 -5.71 -6.85
C GLN A 93 16.70 -7.14 -7.07
N ASP A 94 17.65 -8.06 -7.15
CA ASP A 94 17.39 -9.49 -7.22
C ASP A 94 17.91 -10.17 -5.94
N VAL A 95 17.18 -11.18 -5.48
CA VAL A 95 17.60 -12.04 -4.37
C VAL A 95 17.84 -13.43 -4.95
N PRO A 96 19.10 -13.90 -5.03
CA PRO A 96 19.42 -15.20 -5.60
C PRO A 96 18.60 -16.30 -4.94
N GLY A 97 17.87 -17.06 -5.74
CA GLY A 97 17.03 -18.14 -5.26
C GLY A 97 15.55 -17.80 -5.15
N VAL A 98 15.09 -16.57 -5.40
CA VAL A 98 13.65 -16.27 -5.51
C VAL A 98 13.28 -16.07 -6.97
N GLN A 99 12.32 -16.84 -7.46
CA GLN A 99 11.72 -16.64 -8.79
C GLN A 99 10.46 -15.79 -8.63
N TRP A 100 10.16 -14.93 -9.61
CA TRP A 100 8.90 -14.19 -9.63
C TRP A 100 8.24 -14.14 -11.01
N LYS A 101 6.92 -13.98 -11.02
CA LYS A 101 6.11 -13.78 -12.23
C LYS A 101 4.88 -12.93 -11.92
N ASP A 102 4.32 -12.28 -12.93
CA ASP A 102 3.02 -11.60 -12.82
C ASP A 102 1.89 -12.53 -13.30
N ALA A 103 0.74 -12.44 -12.65
CA ALA A 103 -0.51 -13.08 -13.07
C ALA A 103 -1.66 -12.07 -13.02
N VAL A 104 -2.63 -12.21 -13.93
CA VAL A 104 -3.84 -11.37 -13.93
C VAL A 104 -4.89 -12.04 -13.05
N TYR A 105 -5.35 -11.34 -12.01
CA TYR A 105 -6.41 -11.85 -11.13
C TYR A 105 -7.80 -11.27 -11.44
N ASP A 106 -7.84 -10.13 -12.12
CA ASP A 106 -9.09 -9.56 -12.66
C ASP A 106 -8.81 -8.94 -14.04
N ALA A 107 -9.24 -9.65 -15.10
CA ALA A 107 -9.06 -9.19 -16.47
C ALA A 107 -9.95 -7.98 -16.82
N THR A 108 -11.08 -7.79 -16.13
CA THR A 108 -12.03 -6.69 -16.39
C THR A 108 -11.39 -5.35 -16.08
N HIS A 109 -10.60 -5.31 -15.01
CA HIS A 109 -9.92 -4.10 -14.52
C HIS A 109 -8.40 -4.13 -14.76
N GLY A 110 -7.88 -5.18 -15.40
CA GLY A 110 -6.45 -5.36 -15.65
C GLY A 110 -5.61 -5.54 -14.38
N LEU A 111 -6.21 -6.03 -13.29
CA LEU A 111 -5.52 -6.15 -12.01
C LEU A 111 -4.63 -7.38 -11.95
N ARG A 112 -3.43 -7.17 -11.40
CA ARG A 112 -2.35 -8.13 -11.40
C ARG A 112 -1.87 -8.44 -9.98
N VAL A 113 -1.34 -9.63 -9.82
CA VAL A 113 -0.58 -10.06 -8.65
C VAL A 113 0.81 -10.46 -9.12
N ARG A 114 1.84 -10.07 -8.39
CA ARG A 114 3.19 -10.61 -8.55
C ARG A 114 3.40 -11.74 -7.56
N VAL A 115 3.68 -12.92 -8.08
CA VAL A 115 3.93 -14.14 -7.32
C VAL A 115 5.43 -14.30 -7.17
N PHE A 116 5.92 -14.38 -5.93
CA PHE A 116 7.29 -14.72 -5.60
C PHE A 116 7.34 -16.12 -5.00
N LYS A 117 8.17 -16.96 -5.60
CA LYS A 117 8.39 -18.35 -5.20
C LYS A 117 9.85 -18.53 -4.81
N PRO A 118 10.17 -18.76 -3.52
CA PRO A 118 11.53 -19.08 -3.12
C PRO A 118 11.93 -20.45 -3.70
N ALA A 119 13.23 -20.64 -3.93
CA ALA A 119 13.79 -21.91 -4.33
C ALA A 119 13.46 -22.96 -3.27
N ALA A 120 13.32 -24.21 -3.70
CA ALA A 120 13.06 -25.35 -2.82
C ALA A 120 14.27 -25.65 -1.93
N ALA A 121 14.52 -24.79 -0.95
CA ALA A 121 15.44 -25.02 0.14
C ALA A 121 14.65 -24.77 1.43
N ALA A 122 14.42 -25.86 2.18
CA ALA A 122 13.68 -25.91 3.44
C ALA A 122 12.13 -25.92 3.36
N ALA A 123 11.55 -26.68 2.42
CA ALA A 123 10.55 -27.63 2.93
C ALA A 123 11.30 -28.41 4.02
N GLY A 124 10.85 -28.33 5.28
CA GLY A 124 11.36 -29.22 6.33
C GLY A 124 11.30 -30.67 5.84
N ASP A 125 11.93 -31.60 6.56
CA ASP A 125 12.13 -33.02 6.20
C ASP A 125 10.90 -33.81 5.65
N ASP A 126 9.72 -33.18 5.58
CA ASP A 126 8.42 -33.71 5.16
C ASP A 126 8.00 -33.33 3.72
N GLY A 127 8.75 -32.51 2.97
CA GLY A 127 8.38 -32.15 1.58
C GLY A 127 7.07 -31.34 1.44
N GLY A 128 6.67 -30.62 2.48
CA GLY A 128 5.40 -29.89 2.56
C GLY A 128 5.38 -28.53 1.83
N LYS A 129 4.17 -28.07 1.47
CA LYS A 129 3.92 -26.74 0.89
C LYS A 129 4.20 -25.61 1.88
N LEU A 130 4.55 -24.43 1.35
CA LEU A 130 4.95 -23.23 2.07
C LEU A 130 3.74 -22.37 2.48
N PRO A 131 3.82 -21.59 3.58
CA PRO A 131 2.78 -20.61 3.88
C PRO A 131 2.68 -19.56 2.78
N VAL A 132 1.49 -18.95 2.66
CA VAL A 132 1.24 -17.86 1.72
C VAL A 132 1.26 -16.53 2.46
N PHE A 133 2.00 -15.56 1.94
CA PHE A 133 2.06 -14.20 2.47
C PHE A 133 1.51 -13.23 1.42
N VAL A 134 0.25 -12.86 1.56
CA VAL A 134 -0.41 -11.86 0.70
C VAL A 134 0.03 -10.49 1.16
N TYR A 135 0.55 -9.67 0.26
CA TYR A 135 1.10 -8.36 0.55
C TYR A 135 0.41 -7.26 -0.25
N PHE A 136 -0.04 -6.21 0.43
CA PHE A 136 -0.55 -4.99 -0.17
C PHE A 136 0.46 -3.85 0.02
N HIS A 137 0.79 -3.15 -1.06
CA HIS A 137 1.74 -2.03 -1.01
C HIS A 137 1.14 -0.79 -0.32
N GLY A 138 2.01 0.09 0.19
CA GLY A 138 1.63 1.38 0.78
C GLY A 138 1.37 2.47 -0.26
N GLY A 139 1.35 3.73 0.18
CA GLY A 139 1.15 4.89 -0.72
C GLY A 139 -0.17 5.63 -0.54
N GLY A 140 -0.76 5.59 0.67
CA GLY A 140 -1.97 6.36 0.99
C GLY A 140 -3.19 6.03 0.11
N TYR A 141 -3.26 4.83 -0.47
CA TYR A 141 -4.21 4.40 -1.51
C TYR A 141 -4.11 5.14 -2.84
N CYS A 142 -3.18 6.07 -2.97
CA CYS A 142 -3.14 7.00 -4.10
C CYS A 142 -1.94 6.77 -5.02
N ILE A 143 -0.84 6.21 -4.51
CA ILE A 143 0.38 5.89 -5.26
C ILE A 143 0.81 4.45 -4.99
N GLY A 144 1.72 3.94 -5.82
CA GLY A 144 2.35 2.64 -5.62
C GLY A 144 2.00 1.58 -6.67
N ALA A 145 2.98 0.73 -6.98
CA ALA A 145 2.83 -0.32 -7.97
C ALA A 145 3.70 -1.57 -7.67
N LEU A 146 3.35 -2.70 -8.29
CA LEU A 146 4.06 -3.99 -8.16
C LEU A 146 5.55 -3.96 -8.56
N ASP A 147 5.91 -3.04 -9.45
CA ASP A 147 7.24 -2.88 -10.04
C ASP A 147 8.05 -1.74 -9.42
N GLN A 148 7.54 -1.09 -8.37
CA GLN A 148 8.34 -0.17 -7.59
C GLN A 148 9.33 -0.93 -6.70
N SER A 149 10.59 -0.53 -6.76
CA SER A 149 11.69 -1.25 -6.10
C SER A 149 11.51 -1.45 -4.59
N PRO A 150 11.06 -0.47 -3.78
CA PRO A 150 10.89 -0.67 -2.34
C PRO A 150 9.98 -1.86 -2.00
N PHE A 151 8.84 -1.96 -2.68
CA PHE A 151 7.87 -3.04 -2.46
C PHE A 151 8.33 -4.36 -3.05
N HIS A 152 8.96 -4.32 -4.22
CA HIS A 152 9.51 -5.51 -4.86
C HIS A 152 10.61 -6.15 -4.01
N THR A 153 11.59 -5.36 -3.56
CA THR A 153 12.71 -5.83 -2.73
C THR A 153 12.22 -6.40 -1.40
N PHE A 154 11.25 -5.76 -0.75
CA PHE A 154 10.64 -6.30 0.46
C PHE A 154 9.99 -7.67 0.21
N CYS A 155 9.23 -7.83 -0.90
CA CYS A 155 8.60 -9.10 -1.23
C CYS A 155 9.62 -10.21 -1.56
N LEU A 156 10.72 -9.87 -2.24
CA LEU A 156 11.82 -10.81 -2.48
C LEU A 156 12.44 -11.31 -1.17
N ARG A 157 12.80 -10.38 -0.27
CA ARG A 157 13.33 -10.72 1.06
C ARG A 157 12.34 -11.55 1.86
N ALA A 158 11.06 -11.17 1.84
CA ALA A 158 10.01 -11.88 2.55
C ALA A 158 9.88 -13.32 2.03
N ALA A 159 9.91 -13.53 0.71
CA ALA A 159 9.79 -14.86 0.11
C ALA A 159 10.95 -15.78 0.54
N ASP A 160 12.18 -15.27 0.47
CA ASP A 160 13.39 -16.00 0.86
C ASP A 160 13.43 -16.28 2.37
N GLU A 161 13.42 -15.22 3.18
CA GLU A 161 13.76 -15.31 4.60
C GLU A 161 12.62 -15.89 5.46
N LEU A 162 11.36 -15.68 5.07
CA LEU A 162 10.22 -16.36 5.72
C LEU A 162 10.01 -17.77 5.15
N SER A 163 10.65 -18.12 4.03
CA SER A 163 10.37 -19.35 3.28
C SER A 163 8.87 -19.48 2.98
N ALA A 164 8.33 -18.49 2.27
CA ALA A 164 6.91 -18.34 1.99
C ALA A 164 6.66 -18.00 0.52
N VAL A 165 5.52 -18.42 -0.03
CA VAL A 165 5.05 -17.89 -1.32
C VAL A 165 4.47 -16.50 -1.05
N VAL A 166 5.07 -15.46 -1.64
CA VAL A 166 4.59 -14.08 -1.46
C VAL A 166 3.74 -13.66 -2.66
N LEU A 167 2.58 -13.08 -2.38
CA LEU A 167 1.63 -12.60 -3.39
C LEU A 167 1.47 -11.09 -3.22
N SER A 168 2.22 -10.29 -3.98
CA SER A 168 2.09 -8.83 -3.96
C SER A 168 0.94 -8.41 -4.88
N VAL A 169 -0.11 -7.82 -4.30
CA VAL A 169 -1.38 -7.58 -4.99
C VAL A 169 -1.49 -6.11 -5.40
N GLN A 170 -1.70 -5.86 -6.69
CA GLN A 170 -2.05 -4.53 -7.18
C GLN A 170 -3.52 -4.26 -6.92
N TYR A 171 -3.85 -3.10 -6.36
CA TYR A 171 -5.22 -2.60 -6.24
C TYR A 171 -5.36 -1.27 -6.99
N ARG A 172 -6.61 -0.89 -7.30
CA ARG A 172 -6.89 0.38 -7.98
C ARG A 172 -6.65 1.56 -7.03
N LEU A 173 -6.07 2.62 -7.58
CA LEU A 173 -5.67 3.80 -6.82
C LEU A 173 -6.72 4.90 -6.86
N ALA A 174 -6.82 5.62 -5.76
CA ALA A 174 -7.54 6.87 -5.66
C ALA A 174 -6.69 8.03 -6.20
N PRO A 175 -7.29 9.16 -6.65
CA PRO A 175 -8.71 9.53 -6.56
C PRO A 175 -9.62 8.99 -7.68
N GLU A 176 -9.09 8.36 -8.73
CA GLU A 176 -9.89 7.75 -9.81
C GLU A 176 -10.83 6.66 -9.28
N HIS A 177 -10.30 5.88 -8.32
CA HIS A 177 -10.99 4.76 -7.69
C HIS A 177 -10.97 4.91 -6.17
N ARG A 178 -11.71 5.89 -5.66
CA ARG A 178 -11.89 6.12 -4.21
C ARG A 178 -12.36 4.85 -3.47
N LEU A 179 -12.06 4.80 -2.18
CA LEU A 179 -12.52 3.75 -1.28
C LEU A 179 -14.06 3.65 -1.31
N PRO A 180 -14.64 2.43 -1.28
CA PRO A 180 -14.03 1.16 -0.90
C PRO A 180 -13.38 0.36 -2.05
N THR A 181 -13.14 0.93 -3.22
CA THR A 181 -12.71 0.18 -4.41
C THR A 181 -11.49 -0.74 -4.18
N ALA A 182 -10.44 -0.25 -3.52
CA ALA A 182 -9.27 -1.07 -3.19
C ALA A 182 -9.60 -2.26 -2.26
N ILE A 183 -10.59 -2.12 -1.38
CA ILE A 183 -11.07 -3.19 -0.49
C ILE A 183 -11.83 -4.25 -1.29
N ASP A 184 -12.62 -3.83 -2.27
CA ASP A 184 -13.29 -4.73 -3.21
C ASP A 184 -12.27 -5.49 -4.07
N ASP A 185 -11.20 -4.83 -4.52
CA ASP A 185 -10.10 -5.47 -5.25
C ASP A 185 -9.38 -6.53 -4.41
N GLY A 186 -9.08 -6.21 -3.14
CA GLY A 186 -8.53 -7.17 -2.19
C GLY A 186 -9.44 -8.38 -1.97
N ALA A 187 -10.76 -8.16 -1.88
CA ALA A 187 -11.74 -9.25 -1.77
C ALA A 187 -11.82 -10.09 -3.07
N ALA A 188 -11.80 -9.44 -4.24
CA ALA A 188 -11.76 -10.12 -5.53
C ALA A 188 -10.50 -10.98 -5.67
N PHE A 189 -9.35 -10.49 -5.20
CA PHE A 189 -8.10 -11.24 -5.18
C PHE A 189 -8.22 -12.55 -4.37
N PHE A 190 -8.81 -12.54 -3.18
CA PHE A 190 -9.01 -13.78 -2.40
C PHE A 190 -9.95 -14.77 -3.09
N SER A 191 -10.93 -14.27 -3.85
CA SER A 191 -11.81 -15.10 -4.67
C SER A 191 -11.04 -15.75 -5.83
N TRP A 192 -10.13 -15.02 -6.46
CA TRP A 192 -9.22 -15.53 -7.48
C TRP A 192 -8.21 -16.53 -6.92
N LEU A 193 -7.60 -16.23 -5.76
CA LEU A 193 -6.57 -17.06 -5.13
C LEU A 193 -7.07 -18.50 -4.89
N ARG A 194 -8.34 -18.65 -4.50
CA ARG A 194 -8.99 -19.95 -4.36
C ARG A 194 -8.98 -20.74 -5.67
N GLY A 195 -9.33 -20.11 -6.80
CA GLY A 195 -9.31 -20.77 -8.12
C GLY A 195 -7.88 -21.02 -8.61
N ALA A 196 -6.99 -20.05 -8.40
CA ALA A 196 -5.60 -20.13 -8.82
C ALA A 196 -4.79 -21.17 -8.03
N GLY A 197 -5.18 -21.48 -6.80
CA GLY A 197 -4.50 -22.46 -5.94
C GLY A 197 -4.26 -23.82 -6.59
N ASN A 198 -5.21 -24.28 -7.40
CA ASN A 198 -5.08 -25.55 -8.14
C ASN A 198 -4.72 -25.36 -9.61
N ALA A 199 -5.00 -24.19 -10.19
CA ALA A 199 -4.80 -23.92 -11.62
C ALA A 199 -3.42 -23.35 -11.97
N ASP A 200 -2.81 -22.59 -11.07
CA ASP A 200 -1.47 -22.04 -11.24
C ASP A 200 -0.41 -23.02 -10.72
N PRO A 201 0.53 -23.50 -11.56
CA PRO A 201 1.51 -24.51 -11.15
C PRO A 201 2.37 -24.09 -9.95
N TRP A 202 2.72 -22.80 -9.83
CA TRP A 202 3.54 -22.34 -8.71
C TRP A 202 2.76 -22.43 -7.40
N LEU A 203 1.48 -22.07 -7.41
CA LEU A 203 0.63 -22.15 -6.22
C LEU A 203 0.29 -23.61 -5.90
N ALA A 204 -0.08 -24.40 -6.91
CA ALA A 204 -0.43 -25.80 -6.74
C ALA A 204 0.73 -26.62 -6.15
N GLU A 205 1.96 -26.38 -6.60
CA GLU A 205 3.15 -27.10 -6.14
C GLU A 205 3.68 -26.58 -4.80
N SER A 206 3.62 -25.27 -4.56
CA SER A 206 4.40 -24.63 -3.48
C SER A 206 3.58 -24.00 -2.36
N ALA A 207 2.28 -23.72 -2.54
CA ALA A 207 1.50 -22.90 -1.62
C ALA A 207 0.49 -23.71 -0.77
N GLU A 208 0.55 -23.54 0.55
CA GLU A 208 -0.42 -24.03 1.52
C GLU A 208 -1.45 -22.94 1.82
N LEU A 209 -2.58 -22.96 1.09
CA LEU A 209 -3.60 -21.91 1.15
C LEU A 209 -4.33 -21.86 2.50
N ALA A 210 -4.35 -22.95 3.28
CA ALA A 210 -4.88 -22.94 4.63
C ALA A 210 -3.98 -22.16 5.62
N ARG A 211 -2.76 -21.81 5.20
CA ARG A 211 -1.78 -21.04 5.96
C ARG A 211 -1.49 -19.71 5.24
N THR A 212 -2.56 -18.99 4.92
CA THR A 212 -2.48 -17.67 4.29
C THR A 212 -2.42 -16.56 5.35
N PHE A 213 -1.45 -15.67 5.22
CA PHE A 213 -1.30 -14.48 6.03
C PHE A 213 -1.54 -13.24 5.17
N ILE A 214 -2.31 -12.29 5.67
CA ILE A 214 -2.56 -11.01 4.98
C ILE A 214 -1.65 -9.96 5.56
N SER A 215 -0.96 -9.21 4.72
CA SER A 215 0.02 -8.22 5.13
C SER A 215 -0.03 -6.99 4.25
N GLY A 216 0.56 -5.91 4.76
CA GLY A 216 0.91 -4.76 3.97
C GLY A 216 1.69 -3.74 4.79
N VAL A 217 2.05 -2.65 4.13
CA VAL A 217 2.66 -1.47 4.77
C VAL A 217 1.77 -0.25 4.57
N SER A 218 1.66 0.63 5.58
CA SER A 218 0.92 1.89 5.43
C SER A 218 -0.53 1.66 4.98
N ALA A 219 -0.97 2.25 3.87
CA ALA A 219 -2.29 2.01 3.28
C ALA A 219 -2.55 0.53 2.96
N GLY A 220 -1.52 -0.23 2.60
CA GLY A 220 -1.61 -1.67 2.40
C GLY A 220 -1.86 -2.43 3.71
N ALA A 221 -1.31 -1.98 4.83
CA ALA A 221 -1.64 -2.54 6.15
C ALA A 221 -3.09 -2.20 6.55
N ASN A 222 -3.57 -0.99 6.28
CA ASN A 222 -4.99 -0.69 6.45
C ASN A 222 -5.86 -1.61 5.58
N LEU A 223 -5.51 -1.78 4.30
CA LEU A 223 -6.21 -2.69 3.39
C LEU A 223 -6.21 -4.13 3.90
N ALA A 224 -5.07 -4.62 4.40
CA ALA A 224 -4.95 -5.94 5.02
C ALA A 224 -5.93 -6.11 6.18
N HIS A 225 -6.06 -5.11 7.05
CA HIS A 225 -7.06 -5.08 8.12
C HIS A 225 -8.49 -5.16 7.55
N GLN A 226 -8.84 -4.30 6.59
CA GLN A 226 -10.19 -4.24 6.01
C GLN A 226 -10.60 -5.58 5.38
N VAL A 227 -9.68 -6.20 4.63
CA VAL A 227 -9.91 -7.52 4.02
C VAL A 227 -10.01 -8.61 5.09
N ALA A 228 -9.14 -8.61 6.10
CA ALA A 228 -9.21 -9.59 7.20
C ALA A 228 -10.54 -9.52 7.98
N VAL A 229 -11.02 -8.30 8.29
CA VAL A 229 -12.33 -8.08 8.92
C VAL A 229 -13.47 -8.55 8.02
N ARG A 230 -13.41 -8.25 6.72
CA ARG A 230 -14.46 -8.67 5.76
C ARG A 230 -14.55 -10.19 5.64
N VAL A 231 -13.41 -10.88 5.59
CA VAL A 231 -13.33 -12.35 5.59
C VAL A 231 -13.87 -12.90 6.91
N ALA A 232 -13.36 -12.44 8.05
CA ALA A 232 -13.74 -12.95 9.38
C ALA A 232 -15.21 -12.67 9.77
N SER A 233 -15.83 -11.64 9.19
CA SER A 233 -17.24 -11.30 9.44
C SER A 233 -18.22 -12.10 8.57
N GLY A 234 -17.74 -13.01 7.72
CA GLY A 234 -18.57 -13.77 6.78
C GLY A 234 -19.17 -12.91 5.66
N ARG A 235 -18.74 -11.65 5.52
CA ARG A 235 -19.13 -10.72 4.45
C ARG A 235 -18.39 -11.00 3.13
N GLN A 236 -17.58 -12.03 3.12
CA GLN A 236 -16.96 -12.59 1.94
C GLN A 236 -17.15 -14.11 1.99
N PRO A 237 -17.58 -14.75 0.88
CA PRO A 237 -17.71 -16.19 0.81
C PRO A 237 -16.33 -16.84 0.69
N VAL A 238 -15.55 -16.78 1.77
CA VAL A 238 -14.47 -17.72 2.01
C VAL A 238 -15.15 -18.93 2.65
N VAL A 239 -15.66 -19.79 1.80
CA VAL A 239 -16.44 -20.97 2.22
C VAL A 239 -15.41 -21.96 2.76
N ASP A 240 -15.32 -22.06 4.09
CA ASP A 240 -14.39 -22.94 4.82
C ASP A 240 -14.51 -24.44 4.45
N ASP A 241 -15.47 -24.81 3.59
CA ASP A 241 -15.87 -26.18 3.27
C ASP A 241 -15.65 -26.59 1.78
N VAL A 242 -14.97 -25.78 0.96
CA VAL A 242 -14.72 -26.11 -0.46
C VAL A 242 -13.22 -26.11 -0.78
N ASP A 243 -12.73 -27.23 -1.32
CA ASP A 243 -11.33 -27.43 -1.75
C ASP A 243 -10.98 -26.56 -2.98
N PRO A 244 -9.87 -25.79 -2.96
CA PRO A 244 -8.92 -25.65 -1.87
C PRO A 244 -9.38 -24.61 -0.84
N VAL A 245 -9.26 -25.00 0.43
CA VAL A 245 -9.60 -24.13 1.56
C VAL A 245 -8.57 -23.00 1.64
N VAL A 246 -9.03 -21.77 1.46
CA VAL A 246 -8.23 -20.57 1.72
C VAL A 246 -8.57 -20.10 3.12
N ARG A 247 -7.64 -20.26 4.08
CA ARG A 247 -7.84 -19.79 5.45
C ARG A 247 -6.85 -18.68 5.78
N VAL A 248 -7.38 -17.58 6.32
CA VAL A 248 -6.55 -16.51 6.88
C VAL A 248 -6.07 -16.93 8.27
N ALA A 249 -4.83 -17.40 8.34
CA ALA A 249 -4.18 -17.87 9.58
C ALA A 249 -3.72 -16.72 10.49
N GLY A 250 -3.52 -15.52 9.94
CA GLY A 250 -3.12 -14.32 10.65
C GLY A 250 -3.05 -13.10 9.73
N TYR A 251 -2.92 -11.92 10.31
CA TYR A 251 -2.62 -10.70 9.54
C TYR A 251 -1.51 -9.88 10.19
N VAL A 252 -0.71 -9.23 9.35
CA VAL A 252 0.48 -8.47 9.71
C VAL A 252 0.30 -7.04 9.24
N LEU A 253 0.41 -6.08 10.15
CA LEU A 253 0.23 -4.66 9.86
C LEU A 253 1.54 -3.93 10.10
N LEU A 254 2.20 -3.47 9.03
CA LEU A 254 3.42 -2.66 9.12
C LEU A 254 3.04 -1.18 9.01
N ASP A 255 3.21 -0.40 10.08
CA ASP A 255 2.98 1.05 10.11
C ASP A 255 1.59 1.44 9.55
N ALA A 256 0.54 0.80 10.05
CA ALA A 256 -0.79 0.89 9.47
C ALA A 256 -1.30 2.33 9.31
N PHE A 257 -1.73 2.66 8.09
CA PHE A 257 -2.28 3.98 7.76
C PHE A 257 -3.71 4.09 8.29
N PHE A 258 -3.83 4.35 9.59
CA PHE A 258 -5.08 4.71 10.25
C PHE A 258 -5.19 6.23 10.40
N GLY A 259 -6.41 6.72 10.52
CA GLY A 259 -6.75 8.14 10.63
C GLY A 259 -7.75 8.40 11.74
N GLY A 260 -8.17 9.66 11.79
CA GLY A 260 -9.20 10.19 12.70
C GLY A 260 -9.22 11.70 12.59
N VAL A 261 -10.38 12.32 12.83
CA VAL A 261 -10.48 13.79 12.76
C VAL A 261 -9.61 14.42 13.86
N GLU A 262 -9.77 13.91 15.09
CA GLU A 262 -8.97 14.31 16.25
C GLU A 262 -7.51 13.85 16.09
N ARG A 263 -6.59 14.75 16.49
CA ARG A 263 -5.14 14.49 16.46
C ARG A 263 -4.71 13.72 17.69
N THR A 264 -3.83 12.75 17.49
CA THR A 264 -3.09 12.12 18.57
C THR A 264 -1.95 13.04 19.04
N ALA A 265 -1.25 12.65 20.11
CA ALA A 265 -0.13 13.43 20.62
C ALA A 265 1.04 13.44 19.63
N ALA A 266 1.32 12.29 18.99
CA ALA A 266 2.32 12.14 17.95
C ALA A 266 2.03 12.99 16.70
N GLU A 267 0.77 13.13 16.29
CA GLU A 267 0.42 13.99 15.16
C GLU A 267 0.46 15.48 15.53
N ALA A 268 0.07 15.84 16.76
CA ALA A 268 0.10 17.22 17.23
C ALA A 268 1.53 17.73 17.46
N ASN A 269 2.46 16.82 17.78
CA ASN A 269 3.87 17.11 18.02
C ASN A 269 4.73 16.08 17.28
N PRO A 270 4.79 16.16 15.93
CA PRO A 270 5.54 15.19 15.14
C PRO A 270 7.02 15.18 15.55
N PRO A 271 7.70 14.01 15.50
CA PRO A 271 9.12 13.90 15.79
C PRO A 271 9.96 14.91 14.99
N ALA A 272 11.02 15.44 15.62
CA ALA A 272 11.85 16.51 15.04
C ALA A 272 12.61 16.08 13.77
N ASP A 273 12.88 14.78 13.62
CA ASP A 273 13.43 14.19 12.41
C ASP A 273 12.24 13.82 11.50
N VAL A 274 12.10 14.55 10.40
CA VAL A 274 10.91 14.49 9.53
C VAL A 274 10.75 13.09 8.95
N SER A 275 9.71 12.38 9.40
CA SER A 275 9.24 11.16 8.75
C SER A 275 8.87 11.45 7.30
N LEU A 276 9.12 10.49 6.40
CA LEU A 276 8.73 10.62 4.99
C LEU A 276 7.23 10.84 4.80
N LEU A 277 6.42 10.41 5.77
CA LEU A 277 5.02 10.77 5.87
C LEU A 277 4.84 11.93 6.87
N THR A 278 4.34 13.07 6.39
CA THR A 278 3.87 14.15 7.28
C THR A 278 2.38 14.05 7.55
N VAL A 279 1.91 14.79 8.56
CA VAL A 279 0.48 14.90 8.89
C VAL A 279 -0.32 15.49 7.73
N GLU A 280 0.23 16.50 7.05
CA GLU A 280 -0.39 17.14 5.88
C GLU A 280 -0.52 16.17 4.71
N MET A 281 0.52 15.37 4.46
CA MET A 281 0.49 14.30 3.45
C MET A 281 -0.57 13.25 3.79
N ALA A 282 -0.63 12.81 5.05
CA ALA A 282 -1.64 11.85 5.49
C ALA A 282 -3.07 12.39 5.29
N ASP A 283 -3.31 13.65 5.64
CA ASP A 283 -4.61 14.30 5.43
C ASP A 283 -4.96 14.39 3.94
N GLN A 284 -3.98 14.71 3.09
CA GLN A 284 -4.18 14.79 1.65
C GLN A 284 -4.50 13.43 1.04
N PHE A 285 -3.76 12.39 1.40
CA PHE A 285 -4.09 11.02 0.99
C PHE A 285 -5.49 10.62 1.43
N TRP A 286 -5.92 10.94 2.65
CA TRP A 286 -7.28 10.64 3.08
C TRP A 286 -8.35 11.42 2.29
N ARG A 287 -8.13 12.70 2.00
CA ARG A 287 -9.05 13.49 1.16
C ARG A 287 -9.16 12.95 -0.26
N LEU A 288 -8.06 12.49 -0.84
CA LEU A 288 -8.04 11.87 -2.17
C LEU A 288 -8.66 10.47 -2.17
N ALA A 289 -8.44 9.68 -1.12
CA ALA A 289 -8.82 8.27 -1.03
C ALA A 289 -10.26 8.01 -0.58
N LEU A 290 -10.77 8.75 0.40
CA LEU A 290 -12.10 8.52 0.95
C LEU A 290 -13.21 8.95 -0.03
N PRO A 291 -14.45 8.46 0.15
CA PRO A 291 -15.60 9.01 -0.58
C PRO A 291 -15.65 10.54 -0.47
N ALA A 292 -16.05 11.22 -1.55
CA ALA A 292 -16.13 12.68 -1.56
C ALA A 292 -17.05 13.18 -0.43
N GLY A 293 -16.56 14.10 0.39
CA GLY A 293 -17.27 14.64 1.56
C GLY A 293 -17.15 13.81 2.84
N ALA A 294 -16.56 12.61 2.80
CA ALA A 294 -16.27 11.84 4.01
C ALA A 294 -15.13 12.48 4.80
N THR A 295 -15.12 12.23 6.12
CA THR A 295 -14.06 12.68 7.03
C THR A 295 -13.14 11.52 7.40
N ARG A 296 -12.05 11.84 8.10
CA ARG A 296 -11.10 10.83 8.60
C ARG A 296 -11.68 9.95 9.72
N ASP A 297 -12.89 10.21 10.21
CA ASP A 297 -13.64 9.31 11.10
C ASP A 297 -14.45 8.23 10.35
N HIS A 298 -14.44 8.26 9.01
CA HIS A 298 -14.97 7.19 8.20
C HIS A 298 -14.36 5.84 8.62
N PRO A 299 -15.14 4.74 8.70
CA PRO A 299 -14.68 3.48 9.31
C PRO A 299 -13.46 2.83 8.66
N VAL A 300 -13.21 3.13 7.38
CA VAL A 300 -11.99 2.66 6.69
C VAL A 300 -10.73 3.36 7.23
N ALA A 301 -10.82 4.66 7.52
CA ALA A 301 -9.70 5.42 8.06
C ALA A 301 -9.57 5.20 9.57
N ASN A 302 -10.68 5.28 10.31
CA ASN A 302 -10.69 5.19 11.77
C ASN A 302 -11.47 3.94 12.23
N PRO A 303 -10.85 2.75 12.31
CA PRO A 303 -11.55 1.50 12.59
C PRO A 303 -12.20 1.43 13.98
N PHE A 304 -11.88 2.38 14.88
CA PHE A 304 -12.47 2.51 16.22
C PHE A 304 -13.08 3.89 16.45
N GLY A 305 -13.37 4.61 15.36
CA GLY A 305 -14.00 5.92 15.37
C GLY A 305 -15.50 5.87 15.69
N PRO A 306 -16.15 7.04 15.80
CA PRO A 306 -17.56 7.14 16.15
C PRO A 306 -18.50 6.47 15.13
N GLU A 307 -18.09 6.38 13.86
CA GLU A 307 -18.88 5.75 12.78
C GLU A 307 -18.61 4.23 12.66
N SER A 308 -17.63 3.70 13.40
CA SER A 308 -17.12 2.35 13.18
C SER A 308 -17.91 1.27 13.93
N PRO A 309 -18.21 0.13 13.27
CA PRO A 309 -18.84 -0.99 13.93
C PRO A 309 -17.87 -1.65 14.92
N SER A 310 -18.40 -2.18 16.02
CA SER A 310 -17.61 -2.97 16.98
C SER A 310 -17.07 -4.25 16.33
N LEU A 311 -15.81 -4.58 16.62
CA LEU A 311 -15.15 -5.81 16.19
C LEU A 311 -15.19 -6.91 17.27
N GLU A 312 -15.81 -6.67 18.43
CA GLU A 312 -15.86 -7.64 19.54
C GLU A 312 -16.45 -8.99 19.11
N ALA A 313 -17.54 -8.98 18.35
CA ALA A 313 -18.19 -10.21 17.87
C ALA A 313 -17.49 -10.86 16.66
N VAL A 314 -16.53 -10.17 16.03
CA VAL A 314 -15.84 -10.69 14.82
C VAL A 314 -14.70 -11.62 15.23
N ALA A 315 -14.70 -12.86 14.75
CA ALA A 315 -13.65 -13.84 15.04
C ALA A 315 -12.38 -13.57 14.21
N LEU A 316 -11.69 -12.47 14.53
CA LEU A 316 -10.46 -12.08 13.83
C LEU A 316 -9.34 -13.10 14.08
N PRO A 317 -8.53 -13.43 13.05
CA PRO A 317 -7.35 -14.24 13.24
C PRO A 317 -6.28 -13.45 14.03
N PRO A 318 -5.21 -14.11 14.52
CA PRO A 318 -4.13 -13.43 15.22
C PRO A 318 -3.54 -12.28 14.40
N ALA A 319 -3.25 -11.17 15.08
CA ALA A 319 -2.66 -9.98 14.48
C ALA A 319 -1.22 -9.78 14.97
N LEU A 320 -0.30 -9.48 14.05
CA LEU A 320 0.98 -8.85 14.36
C LEU A 320 0.91 -7.39 13.91
N VAL A 321 1.15 -6.47 14.83
CA VAL A 321 1.16 -5.03 14.58
C VAL A 321 2.59 -4.53 14.81
N VAL A 322 3.18 -3.92 13.79
CA VAL A 322 4.49 -3.27 13.86
C VAL A 322 4.29 -1.77 13.84
N ALA A 323 4.84 -1.09 14.86
CA ALA A 323 4.76 0.36 15.01
C ALA A 323 6.15 0.99 15.03
N SER A 324 6.35 1.98 14.16
CA SER A 324 7.57 2.77 14.09
C SER A 324 7.52 3.96 15.05
N GLY A 325 8.44 4.06 16.00
CA GLY A 325 8.42 5.08 17.06
C GLY A 325 8.63 6.52 16.56
N GLY A 326 9.20 6.69 15.36
CA GLY A 326 9.35 7.98 14.68
C GLY A 326 8.25 8.28 13.66
N ASP A 327 7.21 7.44 13.55
CA ASP A 327 6.08 7.67 12.66
C ASP A 327 5.05 8.64 13.27
N VAL A 328 4.57 9.59 12.47
CA VAL A 328 3.48 10.50 12.87
C VAL A 328 2.19 9.76 13.20
N LEU A 329 2.00 8.53 12.70
CA LEU A 329 0.85 7.68 12.96
C LEU A 329 1.06 6.69 14.13
N TYR A 330 2.20 6.74 14.81
CA TYR A 330 2.58 5.80 15.87
C TYR A 330 1.47 5.57 16.90
N ASP A 331 0.93 6.65 17.49
CA ASP A 331 -0.15 6.57 18.48
C ASP A 331 -1.40 5.86 17.94
N ARG A 332 -1.70 6.02 16.64
CA ARG A 332 -2.86 5.36 16.01
C ARG A 332 -2.63 3.86 15.89
N VAL A 333 -1.41 3.45 15.53
CA VAL A 333 -1.03 2.04 15.37
C VAL A 333 -0.98 1.33 16.73
N VAL A 334 -0.35 1.93 17.73
CA VAL A 334 -0.30 1.38 19.10
C VAL A 334 -1.70 1.37 19.73
N GLY A 335 -2.46 2.44 19.56
CA GLY A 335 -3.86 2.52 19.99
C GLY A 335 -4.73 1.45 19.37
N TYR A 336 -4.55 1.17 18.07
CA TYR A 336 -5.25 0.08 17.39
C TYR A 336 -4.95 -1.28 18.03
N ALA A 337 -3.67 -1.58 18.29
CA ALA A 337 -3.28 -2.83 18.93
C ALA A 337 -3.85 -2.96 20.35
N ALA A 338 -3.84 -1.87 21.13
CA ALA A 338 -4.41 -1.83 22.47
C ALA A 338 -5.92 -2.10 22.45
N ARG A 339 -6.66 -1.44 21.55
CA ARG A 339 -8.12 -1.64 21.41
C ARG A 339 -8.50 -3.06 21.05
N LEU A 340 -7.77 -3.70 20.13
CA LEU A 340 -8.02 -5.11 19.82
C LEU A 340 -7.72 -6.03 21.02
N LYS A 341 -6.69 -5.75 21.82
CA LYS A 341 -6.42 -6.50 23.06
C LYS A 341 -7.53 -6.32 24.09
N GLU A 342 -8.06 -5.11 24.26
CA GLU A 342 -9.21 -4.83 25.13
C GLU A 342 -10.45 -5.64 24.69
N MET A 343 -10.65 -5.83 23.39
CA MET A 343 -11.71 -6.69 22.82
C MET A 343 -11.40 -8.19 22.90
N GLY A 344 -10.34 -8.60 23.60
CA GLY A 344 -9.95 -10.00 23.77
C GLY A 344 -9.37 -10.67 22.52
N LYS A 345 -8.90 -9.90 21.53
CA LYS A 345 -8.28 -10.46 20.31
C LYS A 345 -6.81 -10.83 20.55
N ALA A 346 -6.33 -11.83 19.82
CA ALA A 346 -4.93 -12.22 19.84
C ALA A 346 -4.08 -11.21 19.05
N VAL A 347 -3.30 -10.39 19.74
CA VAL A 347 -2.49 -9.32 19.14
C VAL A 347 -1.08 -9.31 19.71
N GLU A 348 -0.08 -9.43 18.84
CA GLU A 348 1.32 -9.15 19.12
C GLU A 348 1.62 -7.73 18.63
N LEU A 349 2.15 -6.87 19.49
CA LEU A 349 2.63 -5.52 19.14
C LEU A 349 4.15 -5.53 19.24
N VAL A 350 4.83 -5.07 18.20
CA VAL A 350 6.28 -4.89 18.18
C VAL A 350 6.58 -3.46 17.77
N GLU A 351 7.38 -2.78 18.57
CA GLU A 351 7.67 -1.35 18.42
C GLU A 351 9.15 -1.17 18.08
N PHE A 352 9.43 -0.34 17.09
CA PHE A 352 10.80 -0.03 16.66
C PHE A 352 11.11 1.42 16.99
N GLU A 353 11.86 1.62 18.07
CA GLU A 353 12.25 2.95 18.54
C GLU A 353 13.03 3.71 17.45
N GLY A 354 12.64 4.97 17.19
CA GLY A 354 13.30 5.83 16.20
C GLY A 354 13.09 5.48 14.73
N ALA A 355 12.53 4.29 14.42
CA ALA A 355 12.20 3.90 13.06
C ALA A 355 11.14 4.84 12.45
N GLN A 356 11.23 5.07 11.14
CA GLN A 356 10.38 6.01 10.41
C GLN A 356 9.25 5.28 9.67
N HIS A 357 8.19 6.00 9.28
CA HIS A 357 7.07 5.43 8.55
C HIS A 357 7.53 4.63 7.31
N GLY A 358 7.19 3.34 7.24
CA GLY A 358 7.53 2.50 6.10
C GLY A 358 9.01 2.12 5.99
N PHE A 359 9.80 2.26 7.07
CA PHE A 359 11.23 1.92 7.05
C PHE A 359 11.50 0.51 6.51
N SER A 360 10.60 -0.43 6.77
CA SER A 360 10.69 -1.83 6.32
C SER A 360 10.79 -1.99 4.81
N VAL A 361 10.25 -1.05 4.02
CA VAL A 361 10.33 -1.08 2.55
C VAL A 361 11.30 -0.05 2.00
N ILE A 362 11.47 1.10 2.67
CA ILE A 362 12.34 2.19 2.22
C ILE A 362 13.82 1.88 2.50
N GLN A 363 14.09 1.14 3.59
CA GLN A 363 15.42 0.71 3.97
C GLN A 363 15.44 -0.82 4.06
N PRO A 364 15.27 -1.51 2.93
CA PRO A 364 14.98 -2.94 2.91
C PRO A 364 16.17 -3.79 3.36
N TRP A 365 17.34 -3.24 3.69
CA TRP A 365 18.51 -3.97 4.19
C TRP A 365 19.06 -3.42 5.51
N SER A 366 18.32 -2.53 6.18
CA SER A 366 18.75 -2.02 7.47
C SER A 366 18.71 -3.12 8.55
N PRO A 367 19.44 -2.94 9.66
CA PRO A 367 19.34 -3.83 10.82
C PRO A 367 17.89 -3.95 11.33
N GLU A 368 17.17 -2.84 11.41
CA GLU A 368 15.78 -2.77 11.89
C GLU A 368 14.86 -3.56 10.96
N THR A 369 14.99 -3.41 9.64
CA THR A 369 14.20 -4.20 8.69
C THR A 369 14.54 -5.68 8.78
N SER A 370 15.80 -6.03 9.01
CA SER A 370 16.19 -7.42 9.23
C SER A 370 15.54 -8.00 10.48
N GLU A 371 15.43 -7.21 11.56
CA GLU A 371 14.68 -7.61 12.75
C GLU A 371 13.17 -7.75 12.48
N VAL A 372 12.55 -6.85 11.71
CA VAL A 372 11.16 -7.01 11.24
C VAL A 372 10.99 -8.35 10.54
N ILE A 373 11.84 -8.69 9.57
CA ILE A 373 11.78 -9.96 8.84
C ILE A 373 11.87 -11.16 9.80
N GLN A 374 12.72 -11.10 10.84
CA GLN A 374 12.76 -12.15 11.88
C GLN A 374 11.47 -12.23 12.70
N VAL A 375 10.86 -11.09 13.07
CA VAL A 375 9.55 -11.05 13.74
C VAL A 375 8.49 -11.69 12.84
N LEU A 376 8.45 -11.33 11.56
CA LEU A 376 7.50 -11.89 10.59
C LEU A 376 7.67 -13.41 10.45
N LYS A 377 8.91 -13.88 10.31
CA LYS A 377 9.22 -15.31 10.24
C LYS A 377 8.72 -16.04 11.48
N ARG A 378 9.00 -15.52 12.68
CA ARG A 378 8.50 -16.11 13.92
C ARG A 378 6.97 -16.16 13.95
N PHE A 379 6.29 -15.09 13.58
CA PHE A 379 4.82 -15.03 13.58
C PHE A 379 4.19 -16.03 12.60
N VAL A 380 4.65 -16.02 11.35
CA VAL A 380 4.19 -16.92 10.27
C VAL A 380 4.43 -18.38 10.64
N HIS A 381 5.56 -18.70 11.29
CA HIS A 381 5.90 -20.08 11.64
C HIS A 381 5.37 -20.55 13.00
N LYS A 382 5.14 -19.65 13.95
CA LYS A 382 4.51 -19.96 15.24
C LYS A 382 3.05 -20.39 15.07
N ALA A 383 2.31 -19.74 14.18
CA ALA A 383 0.92 -20.08 13.88
C ALA A 383 0.75 -21.49 13.24
N ILE A 384 1.84 -22.16 12.88
CA ILE A 384 1.84 -23.52 12.31
C ILE A 384 1.86 -24.59 13.40
N ARG A 385 2.49 -24.31 14.55
CA ARG A 385 2.61 -25.30 15.62
C ARG A 385 1.34 -25.25 16.47
N PRO A 386 0.59 -26.36 16.62
CA PRO A 386 -0.49 -26.39 17.58
C PRO A 386 0.06 -26.08 18.97
N ALA A 387 -0.72 -25.37 19.79
CA ALA A 387 -0.38 -25.17 21.19
C ALA A 387 -0.15 -26.56 21.81
N GLU A 388 1.06 -26.79 22.33
CA GLU A 388 1.32 -27.97 23.14
C GLU A 388 0.49 -27.83 24.43
N GLY A 389 -0.56 -28.64 24.52
CA GLY A 389 -1.21 -29.14 25.75
C GLY A 389 -1.57 -28.15 26.83
#